data_AF-A0A1I8GT39-F1
#
_entry.id   AF-A0A1I8GT39-F1
#
_cell.length_a   1.000
_cell.length_b   1.000
_cell.length_c   1.000
_cell.angle_alpha   90.00
_cell.angle_beta   90.00
_cell.angle_gamma   90.00
#
_symmetry.space_group_name_H-M   'P 1'
#
loop_
_entity.id
_entity.type
_entity.pdbx_description
1 polymer ?
#
loop_
_entity_poly.entity_id
_entity_poly.type
_entity_poly.pdbx_seq_one_letter_code
_entity_poly.pdbx_strand_id
1 'polypeptide(L)'
;DAVDRFQEAESRARAAHRLETDELLQGLEARELAEGRLRRQLEAAEAERDAALAELSASQSTSVEEVERLRAEFAEAEAGRLAAESTVGELRSQLEAAAAAASTGTAASGAKTGEGEVLADSGKDAIKSALSTENNGSHWLHGLAGQVDELRTAAVDGRHTGDSVSAEDYEAVKMYAADLQKQLMSVSSELSELRTRGPQPPPPQPPAPVASSRPDRHKTRAFTDIPEVEYLRNVLYKYMLGEKTQTLARVICTVLKFTDYQIQQIMDHEGKRAANWLVTP
;
A
#
# COMPACT_ATOMS: atom_id res chain seq x y z
N ASP A 1 -46.52 74.14 42.97
CA ASP A 1 -45.71 74.45 41.76
C ASP A 1 -44.29 73.89 41.76
N ALA A 2 -43.35 74.41 42.56
CA ALA A 2 -41.95 73.94 42.51
C ALA A 2 -41.77 72.50 43.06
N VAL A 3 -42.47 72.17 44.15
CA VAL A 3 -42.44 70.84 44.77
C VAL A 3 -43.09 69.78 43.88
N ASP A 4 -44.23 70.11 43.26
CA ASP A 4 -44.93 69.18 42.35
C ASP A 4 -44.09 68.86 41.11
N ARG A 5 -43.42 69.88 40.52
CA ARG A 5 -42.50 69.68 39.40
C ARG A 5 -41.29 68.82 39.77
N PHE A 6 -40.79 68.94 40.99
CA PHE A 6 -39.70 68.10 41.48
C PHE A 6 -40.15 66.64 41.64
N GLN A 7 -41.34 66.40 42.20
CA GLN A 7 -41.92 65.05 42.33
C GLN A 7 -42.25 64.43 40.96
N GLU A 8 -42.72 65.22 39.99
CA GLU A 8 -42.90 64.77 38.61
C GLU A 8 -41.56 64.42 37.95
N ALA A 9 -40.51 65.22 38.14
CA ALA A 9 -39.19 64.93 37.60
C ALA A 9 -38.60 63.65 38.22
N GLU A 10 -38.76 63.46 39.53
CA GLU A 10 -38.28 62.27 40.23
C GLU A 10 -39.05 61.00 39.83
N SER A 11 -40.38 61.09 39.66
CA SER A 11 -41.18 59.97 39.16
C SER A 11 -40.84 59.60 37.72
N ARG A 12 -40.57 60.58 36.85
CA ARG A 12 -40.07 60.34 35.49
C ARG A 12 -38.69 59.69 35.49
N ALA A 13 -37.77 60.15 36.33
CA ALA A 13 -36.44 59.54 36.46
C ALA A 13 -36.54 58.08 36.94
N ARG A 14 -37.39 57.79 37.94
CA ARG A 14 -37.65 56.41 38.41
C ARG A 14 -38.33 55.54 37.34
N ALA A 15 -39.21 56.11 36.53
CA ALA A 15 -39.83 55.39 35.41
C ALA A 15 -38.80 55.07 34.32
N ALA A 16 -37.94 56.02 33.96
CA ALA A 16 -36.87 55.81 32.98
C ALA A 16 -35.88 54.73 33.44
N HIS A 17 -35.43 54.79 34.70
CA HIS A 17 -34.54 53.76 35.26
C HIS A 17 -35.20 52.38 35.27
N ARG A 18 -36.52 52.29 35.54
CA ARG A 18 -37.24 51.01 35.47
C ARG A 18 -37.27 50.43 34.06
N LEU A 19 -37.50 51.27 33.05
CA LEU A 19 -37.49 50.85 31.65
C LEU A 19 -36.09 50.38 31.23
N GLU A 20 -35.04 51.10 31.61
CA GLU A 20 -33.65 50.71 31.32
C GLU A 20 -33.28 49.38 31.99
N THR A 21 -33.73 49.14 33.23
CA THR A 21 -33.53 47.84 33.88
C THR A 21 -34.29 46.71 33.20
N ASP A 22 -35.52 46.95 32.74
CA ASP A 22 -36.33 45.94 32.05
C ASP A 22 -35.72 45.59 30.68
N GLU A 23 -35.20 46.59 29.95
CA GLU A 23 -34.49 46.37 28.68
C GLU A 23 -33.20 45.55 28.88
N LEU A 24 -32.44 45.82 29.94
CA LEU A 24 -31.24 45.04 30.27
C LEU A 24 -31.59 43.59 30.65
N LEU A 25 -32.66 43.37 31.41
CA LEU A 25 -33.14 42.03 31.77
C LEU A 25 -33.56 41.23 30.53
N GLN A 26 -34.35 41.85 29.63
CA GLN A 26 -34.72 41.23 28.35
C GLN A 26 -33.48 40.90 27.50
N GLY A 27 -32.49 41.79 27.49
CA GLY A 27 -31.21 41.57 26.81
C GLY A 27 -30.40 40.38 27.37
N LEU A 28 -30.43 40.19 28.70
CA LEU A 28 -29.81 39.04 29.36
C LEU A 28 -30.53 37.73 29.01
N GLU A 29 -31.86 37.70 29.11
CA GLU A 29 -32.66 36.52 28.75
C GLU A 29 -32.44 36.10 27.28
N ALA A 30 -32.38 37.07 26.36
CA ALA A 30 -32.09 36.81 24.96
C ALA A 30 -30.69 36.21 24.74
N ARG A 31 -29.70 36.67 25.51
CA ARG A 31 -28.33 36.14 25.48
C ARG A 31 -28.26 34.72 26.06
N GLU A 32 -28.93 34.45 27.17
CA GLU A 32 -28.99 33.11 27.77
C GLU A 32 -29.66 32.11 26.82
N LEU A 33 -30.73 32.51 26.13
CA LEU A 33 -31.35 31.68 25.09
C LEU A 33 -30.41 31.44 23.91
N ALA A 34 -29.65 32.44 23.49
CA ALA A 34 -28.66 32.30 22.42
C ALA A 34 -27.52 31.35 22.83
N GLU A 35 -27.01 31.50 24.06
CA GLU A 35 -26.00 30.61 24.60
C GLU A 35 -26.50 29.17 24.71
N GLY A 36 -27.74 28.97 25.17
CA GLY A 36 -28.37 27.65 25.20
C GLY A 36 -28.52 27.05 23.80
N ARG A 37 -28.81 27.85 22.77
CA ARG A 37 -28.82 27.38 21.37
C ARG A 37 -27.42 26.97 20.90
N LEU A 38 -26.41 27.79 21.17
CA LEU A 38 -25.01 27.49 20.80
C LEU A 38 -24.50 26.23 21.50
N ARG A 39 -24.82 26.02 22.79
CA ARG A 39 -24.46 24.80 23.51
C ARG A 39 -25.06 23.55 22.88
N ARG A 40 -26.36 23.57 22.54
CA ARG A 40 -27.00 22.45 21.83
C ARG A 40 -26.38 22.20 20.46
N GLN A 41 -26.01 23.26 19.74
CA GLN A 41 -25.33 23.12 18.45
C GLN A 41 -23.94 22.51 18.61
N LEU A 42 -23.21 22.88 19.66
CA LEU A 42 -21.91 22.28 19.99
C LEU A 42 -22.05 20.80 20.33
N GLU A 43 -22.98 20.45 21.23
CA GLU A 43 -23.26 19.05 21.60
C GLU A 43 -23.64 18.20 20.38
N ALA A 44 -24.47 18.74 19.47
CA ALA A 44 -24.83 18.07 18.23
C ALA A 44 -23.62 17.87 17.31
N ALA A 45 -22.79 18.90 17.13
CA ALA A 45 -21.58 18.81 16.31
C ALA A 45 -20.54 17.84 16.90
N GLU A 46 -20.41 17.79 18.23
CA GLU A 46 -19.55 16.82 18.91
C GLU A 46 -20.05 15.38 18.71
N ALA A 47 -21.36 15.16 18.82
CA ALA A 47 -21.96 13.86 18.54
C ALA A 47 -21.77 13.42 17.08
N GLU A 48 -21.91 14.33 16.12
CA GLU A 48 -21.64 14.07 14.70
C GLU A 48 -20.17 13.70 14.46
N ARG A 49 -19.23 14.44 15.09
CA ARG A 49 -17.80 14.13 15.02
C ARG A 49 -17.50 12.73 15.57
N ASP A 50 -18.07 12.38 16.72
CA ASP A 50 -17.80 11.10 17.38
C ASP A 50 -18.38 9.93 16.57
N ALA A 51 -19.55 10.11 15.95
CA ALA A 51 -20.11 9.15 15.01
C ALA A 51 -19.21 8.95 13.78
N ALA A 52 -18.71 10.04 13.18
CA ALA A 52 -17.80 9.97 12.04
C ALA A 52 -16.47 9.27 12.38
N LEU A 53 -15.92 9.51 13.59
CA LEU A 53 -14.72 8.82 14.06
C LEU A 53 -14.96 7.32 14.25
N ALA A 54 -16.14 6.92 14.75
CA ALA A 54 -16.51 5.53 14.87
C ALA A 54 -16.59 4.83 13.50
N GLU A 55 -17.24 5.46 12.51
CA GLU A 55 -17.29 4.93 11.14
C GLU A 55 -15.91 4.80 10.49
N LEU A 56 -15.03 5.78 10.70
CA LEU A 56 -13.65 5.71 10.20
C LEU A 56 -12.88 4.56 10.85
N SER A 57 -13.04 4.36 12.16
CA SER A 57 -12.39 3.26 12.87
C SER A 57 -12.89 1.88 12.41
N ALA A 58 -14.20 1.75 12.15
CA ALA A 58 -14.78 0.53 11.61
C ALA A 58 -14.26 0.25 10.20
N SER A 59 -14.23 1.27 9.33
CA SER A 59 -13.69 1.18 7.96
C SER A 59 -12.18 0.84 7.96
N GLN A 60 -11.43 1.33 8.93
CA GLN A 60 -10.02 0.99 9.08
C GLN A 60 -9.84 -0.46 9.52
N SER A 61 -10.67 -0.94 10.47
CA SER A 61 -10.62 -2.34 10.93
C SER A 61 -10.87 -3.31 9.78
N THR A 62 -11.91 -3.06 8.97
CA THR A 62 -12.22 -3.93 7.82
C THR A 62 -11.11 -3.91 6.77
N SER A 63 -10.52 -2.75 6.51
CA SER A 63 -9.37 -2.64 5.59
C SER A 63 -8.14 -3.41 6.11
N VAL A 64 -7.87 -3.37 7.42
CA VAL A 64 -6.77 -4.13 8.03
C VAL A 64 -7.02 -5.62 7.92
N GLU A 65 -8.23 -6.09 8.24
CA GLU A 65 -8.63 -7.49 8.11
C GLU A 65 -8.49 -7.98 6.66
N GLU A 66 -8.86 -7.17 5.67
CA GLU A 66 -8.71 -7.51 4.26
C GLU A 66 -7.23 -7.60 3.83
N VAL A 67 -6.37 -6.69 4.31
CA VAL A 67 -4.93 -6.76 4.07
C VAL A 67 -4.31 -8.01 4.69
N GLU A 68 -4.72 -8.38 5.89
CA GLU A 68 -4.24 -9.61 6.55
C GLU A 68 -4.69 -10.86 5.80
N ARG A 69 -5.94 -10.89 5.32
CA ARG A 69 -6.45 -11.98 4.48
C ARG A 69 -5.63 -12.12 3.19
N LEU A 70 -5.41 -11.03 2.46
CA LEU A 70 -4.63 -11.05 1.23
C LEU A 70 -3.18 -11.47 1.45
N ARG A 71 -2.58 -11.11 2.59
CA ARG A 71 -1.24 -11.58 2.97
C ARG A 71 -1.21 -13.08 3.24
N ALA A 72 -2.23 -13.61 3.91
CA ALA A 72 -2.35 -15.05 4.15
C ALA A 72 -2.50 -15.82 2.82
N GLU A 73 -3.37 -15.35 1.92
CA GLU A 73 -3.55 -15.93 0.59
C GLU A 73 -2.25 -15.91 -0.23
N PHE A 74 -1.49 -14.81 -0.19
CA PHE A 74 -0.21 -14.72 -0.87
C PHE A 74 0.84 -15.69 -0.29
N ALA A 75 0.89 -15.83 1.04
CA ALA A 75 1.80 -16.76 1.70
C ALA A 75 1.47 -18.22 1.33
N GLU A 76 0.19 -18.57 1.25
CA GLU A 76 -0.25 -19.91 0.82
C GLU A 76 0.08 -20.17 -0.66
N ALA A 77 -0.15 -19.19 -1.54
CA ALA A 77 0.23 -19.28 -2.95
C ALA A 77 1.75 -19.44 -3.14
N GLU A 78 2.55 -18.73 -2.35
CA GLU A 78 4.01 -18.84 -2.39
C GLU A 78 4.51 -20.20 -1.87
N ALA A 79 3.89 -20.73 -0.81
CA ALA A 79 4.16 -22.09 -0.33
C ALA A 79 3.80 -23.15 -1.39
N GLY A 80 2.66 -22.98 -2.08
CA GLY A 80 2.25 -23.82 -3.20
C GLY A 80 3.23 -23.78 -4.37
N ARG A 81 3.73 -22.57 -4.72
CA ARG A 81 4.76 -22.40 -5.76
C ARG A 81 6.06 -23.12 -5.40
N LEU A 82 6.54 -22.96 -4.17
CA LEU A 82 7.76 -23.63 -3.69
C LEU A 82 7.62 -25.16 -3.69
N ALA A 83 6.44 -25.66 -3.29
CA ALA A 83 6.14 -27.09 -3.36
C ALA A 83 6.20 -27.60 -4.81
N ALA A 84 5.59 -26.88 -5.76
CA ALA A 84 5.62 -27.20 -7.17
C ALA A 84 7.04 -27.12 -7.78
N GLU A 85 7.86 -26.14 -7.37
CA GLU A 85 9.26 -26.07 -7.78
C GLU A 85 10.06 -27.30 -7.30
N SER A 86 9.78 -27.79 -6.08
CA SER A 86 10.42 -29.00 -5.57
C SER A 86 10.02 -30.26 -6.35
N THR A 87 8.74 -30.40 -6.72
CA THR A 87 8.25 -31.56 -7.48
C THR A 87 8.79 -31.55 -8.91
N VAL A 88 8.88 -30.38 -9.54
CA VAL A 88 9.53 -30.21 -10.85
C VAL A 88 11.02 -30.58 -10.77
N GLY A 89 11.71 -30.17 -9.70
CA GLY A 89 13.10 -30.56 -9.45
C GLY A 89 13.29 -32.08 -9.35
N GLU A 90 12.42 -32.75 -8.59
CA GLU A 90 12.42 -34.21 -8.42
C GLU A 90 12.16 -34.94 -9.74
N LEU A 91 11.12 -34.53 -10.50
CA LEU A 91 10.82 -35.11 -11.82
C LEU A 91 11.98 -34.93 -12.80
N ARG A 92 12.65 -33.77 -12.78
CA ARG A 92 13.81 -33.51 -13.63
C ARG A 92 14.98 -34.42 -13.26
N SER A 93 15.22 -34.67 -11.97
CA SER A 93 16.24 -35.61 -11.50
C SER A 93 15.95 -37.04 -11.95
N GLN A 94 14.68 -37.48 -11.85
CA GLN A 94 14.25 -38.80 -12.31
C GLN A 94 14.41 -38.97 -13.84
N LEU A 95 14.12 -37.91 -14.61
CA LEU A 95 14.33 -37.92 -16.06
C LEU A 95 15.81 -38.05 -16.43
N GLU A 96 16.69 -37.32 -15.75
CA GLU A 96 18.13 -37.39 -15.95
C GLU A 96 18.67 -38.80 -15.60
N ALA A 97 18.20 -39.38 -14.49
CA ALA A 97 18.54 -40.75 -14.10
C ALA A 97 18.05 -41.81 -15.11
N ALA A 98 16.83 -41.67 -15.62
CA ALA A 98 16.28 -42.54 -16.66
C ALA A 98 17.04 -42.41 -17.99
N ALA A 99 17.43 -41.18 -18.37
CA ALA A 99 18.26 -40.94 -19.54
C ALA A 99 19.67 -41.55 -19.38
N ALA A 100 20.28 -41.43 -18.20
CA ALA A 100 21.56 -42.07 -17.89
C ALA A 100 21.46 -43.61 -17.94
N ALA A 101 20.37 -44.20 -17.42
CA ALA A 101 20.09 -45.64 -17.52
C ALA A 101 19.89 -46.11 -18.98
N ALA A 102 19.22 -45.30 -19.82
CA ALA A 102 19.08 -45.59 -21.25
C ALA A 102 20.41 -45.48 -22.02
N SER A 103 21.29 -44.55 -21.63
CA SER A 103 22.63 -44.39 -22.23
C SER A 103 23.58 -45.56 -21.90
N THR A 104 23.42 -46.19 -20.74
CA THR A 104 24.23 -47.34 -20.30
C THR A 104 23.71 -48.68 -20.83
N GLY A 105 22.42 -48.77 -21.19
CA GLY A 105 21.80 -49.97 -21.79
C GLY A 105 22.11 -50.23 -23.27
N THR A 106 22.79 -49.33 -23.98
CA THR A 106 23.02 -49.45 -25.45
C THR A 106 24.32 -50.19 -25.82
N ALA A 107 25.10 -50.71 -24.87
CA ALA A 107 26.39 -51.37 -25.17
C ALA A 107 26.39 -52.91 -25.17
N ALA A 108 25.26 -53.59 -24.93
CA ALA A 108 25.24 -55.06 -24.87
C ALA A 108 23.97 -55.68 -25.46
N SER A 109 23.97 -55.91 -26.79
CA SER A 109 23.14 -56.95 -27.41
C SER A 109 23.62 -57.23 -28.84
N GLY A 110 24.61 -58.10 -28.94
CA GLY A 110 24.92 -58.84 -30.16
C GLY A 110 24.25 -60.22 -30.10
N ALA A 111 23.60 -60.59 -31.20
CA ALA A 111 23.30 -61.96 -31.66
C ALA A 111 22.35 -62.84 -30.82
N LYS A 112 21.20 -63.23 -31.42
CA LYS A 112 20.99 -64.50 -32.16
C LYS A 112 19.54 -65.02 -32.00
N THR A 113 19.01 -65.47 -33.12
CA THR A 113 17.77 -66.25 -33.36
C THR A 113 17.61 -67.50 -32.49
N GLY A 114 16.36 -67.83 -32.11
CA GLY A 114 15.98 -69.18 -31.66
C GLY A 114 14.63 -69.25 -30.92
N GLU A 115 13.73 -70.09 -31.44
CA GLU A 115 12.36 -70.38 -30.98
C GLU A 115 12.29 -71.20 -29.67
N GLY A 116 11.12 -71.21 -29.00
CA GLY A 116 10.63 -72.39 -28.25
C GLY A 116 10.40 -72.28 -26.74
N GLU A 117 9.12 -72.24 -26.37
CA GLU A 117 8.46 -72.93 -25.24
C GLU A 117 8.60 -72.52 -23.75
N VAL A 118 7.49 -71.94 -23.24
CA VAL A 118 6.71 -72.19 -22.00
C VAL A 118 7.45 -72.68 -20.72
N LEU A 119 7.49 -71.83 -19.68
CA LEU A 119 6.93 -72.02 -18.31
C LEU A 119 7.58 -71.02 -17.31
N ALA A 120 6.78 -70.11 -16.72
CA ALA A 120 6.91 -69.64 -15.32
C ALA A 120 5.86 -68.55 -15.02
N ASP A 121 4.81 -68.97 -14.33
CA ASP A 121 3.53 -68.32 -14.05
C ASP A 121 3.56 -67.45 -12.78
N SER A 122 4.45 -66.45 -12.69
CA SER A 122 4.49 -65.55 -11.51
C SER A 122 4.66 -64.07 -11.81
N GLY A 123 4.78 -63.69 -13.09
CA GLY A 123 4.93 -62.28 -13.50
C GLY A 123 3.62 -61.61 -13.94
N LYS A 124 2.54 -62.36 -14.19
CA LYS A 124 1.33 -61.81 -14.83
C LYS A 124 0.31 -61.22 -13.84
N ASP A 125 0.28 -61.70 -12.60
CA ASP A 125 -0.66 -61.18 -11.59
C ASP A 125 -0.20 -59.87 -10.94
N ALA A 126 1.11 -59.65 -10.84
CA ALA A 126 1.68 -58.39 -10.35
C ALA A 126 1.42 -57.23 -11.34
N ILE A 127 1.44 -57.50 -12.65
CA ILE A 127 1.21 -56.48 -13.69
C ILE A 127 -0.27 -56.10 -13.79
N LYS A 128 -1.20 -57.03 -13.55
CA LYS A 128 -2.65 -56.73 -13.47
C LYS A 128 -3.04 -55.96 -12.21
N SER A 129 -2.37 -56.21 -11.08
CA SER A 129 -2.62 -55.47 -9.84
C SER A 129 -2.06 -54.04 -9.90
N ALA A 130 -0.91 -53.83 -10.56
CA ALA A 130 -0.36 -52.49 -10.79
C ALA A 130 -1.20 -51.65 -11.77
N LEU A 131 -1.79 -52.26 -12.81
CA LEU A 131 -2.64 -51.54 -13.77
C LEU A 131 -4.02 -51.12 -13.24
N SER A 132 -4.42 -51.55 -12.04
CA SER A 132 -5.71 -51.17 -11.45
C SER A 132 -5.63 -49.95 -10.51
N THR A 133 -4.42 -49.49 -10.16
CA THR A 133 -4.17 -48.35 -9.25
C THR A 133 -3.69 -47.08 -9.96
N GLU A 134 -3.83 -47.01 -11.28
CA GLU A 134 -3.56 -45.82 -12.12
C GLU A 134 -4.80 -45.38 -12.91
N ASN A 135 -6.00 -45.50 -12.36
CA ASN A 135 -7.22 -45.13 -13.08
C ASN A 135 -7.57 -43.62 -13.01
N ASN A 136 -6.83 -42.81 -12.24
CA ASN A 136 -7.13 -41.36 -12.14
C ASN A 136 -6.34 -40.52 -13.16
N GLY A 137 -5.16 -41.00 -13.59
CA GLY A 137 -4.32 -40.33 -14.59
C GLY A 137 -4.85 -40.49 -16.02
N SER A 138 -5.33 -41.69 -16.36
CA SER A 138 -5.85 -41.97 -17.70
C SER A 138 -7.18 -41.29 -17.98
N HIS A 139 -8.00 -41.04 -16.94
CA HIS A 139 -9.31 -40.40 -17.10
C HIS A 139 -9.19 -38.92 -17.50
N TRP A 140 -8.26 -38.15 -16.91
CA TRP A 140 -8.04 -36.76 -17.32
C TRP A 140 -7.37 -36.66 -18.70
N LEU A 141 -6.47 -37.61 -19.04
CA LEU A 141 -5.86 -37.66 -20.36
C LEU A 141 -6.87 -37.99 -21.46
N HIS A 142 -7.78 -38.94 -21.22
CA HIS A 142 -8.90 -39.20 -22.12
C HIS A 142 -9.87 -38.00 -22.20
N GLY A 143 -10.10 -37.30 -21.08
CA GLY A 143 -10.89 -36.08 -21.06
C GLY A 143 -10.26 -34.94 -21.85
N LEU A 144 -8.94 -34.76 -21.75
CA LEU A 144 -8.18 -33.74 -22.48
C LEU A 144 -8.10 -34.07 -23.98
N ALA A 145 -7.87 -35.34 -24.32
CA ALA A 145 -7.90 -35.81 -25.71
C ALA A 145 -9.30 -35.60 -26.33
N GLY A 146 -10.36 -35.86 -25.57
CA GLY A 146 -11.74 -35.55 -25.97
C GLY A 146 -11.97 -34.06 -26.20
N GLN A 147 -11.51 -33.19 -25.29
CA GLN A 147 -11.60 -31.74 -25.46
C GLN A 147 -10.81 -31.22 -26.66
N VAL A 148 -9.65 -31.80 -26.96
CA VAL A 148 -8.85 -31.44 -28.15
C VAL A 148 -9.54 -31.88 -29.44
N ASP A 149 -10.11 -33.09 -29.48
CA ASP A 149 -10.89 -33.55 -30.65
C ASP A 149 -12.19 -32.77 -30.82
N GLU A 150 -12.84 -32.34 -29.73
CA GLU A 150 -14.03 -31.51 -29.72
C GLU A 150 -13.74 -30.08 -30.18
N LEU A 151 -12.62 -29.48 -29.76
CA LEU A 151 -12.13 -28.20 -30.30
C LEU A 151 -11.73 -28.31 -31.77
N ARG A 152 -11.15 -29.44 -32.17
CA ARG A 152 -10.77 -29.70 -33.56
C ARG A 152 -11.98 -29.90 -34.47
N THR A 153 -13.02 -30.58 -33.99
CA THR A 153 -14.29 -30.71 -34.72
C THR A 153 -15.08 -29.40 -34.73
N ALA A 154 -15.09 -28.65 -33.63
CA ALA A 154 -15.69 -27.31 -33.58
C ALA A 154 -15.01 -26.30 -34.52
N ALA A 155 -13.68 -26.41 -34.70
CA ALA A 155 -12.91 -25.62 -35.67
C ALA A 155 -13.19 -26.01 -37.13
N VAL A 156 -13.50 -27.30 -37.38
CA VAL A 156 -13.90 -27.80 -38.72
C VAL A 156 -15.34 -27.40 -39.06
N ASP A 157 -16.24 -27.32 -38.07
CA ASP A 157 -17.64 -26.92 -38.23
C ASP A 157 -17.86 -25.39 -38.19
N GLY A 158 -16.79 -24.58 -38.06
CA GLY A 158 -16.87 -23.12 -38.13
C GLY A 158 -17.67 -22.46 -36.99
N ARG A 159 -17.82 -23.13 -35.83
CA ARG A 159 -18.38 -22.49 -34.64
C ARG A 159 -17.29 -21.72 -33.91
N HIS A 160 -17.35 -20.41 -34.05
CA HIS A 160 -16.57 -19.39 -33.37
C HIS A 160 -16.66 -19.56 -31.84
N THR A 161 -15.59 -20.07 -31.22
CA THR A 161 -15.32 -19.81 -29.80
C THR A 161 -14.95 -18.33 -29.70
N GLY A 162 -15.81 -17.55 -29.04
CA GLY A 162 -15.78 -16.08 -29.05
C GLY A 162 -14.62 -15.40 -28.31
N ASP A 163 -13.43 -15.96 -28.32
CA ASP A 163 -12.24 -15.35 -27.73
C ASP A 163 -10.96 -15.66 -28.53
N SER A 164 -11.04 -15.48 -29.86
CA SER A 164 -9.84 -15.41 -30.70
C SER A 164 -9.37 -13.95 -30.74
N VAL A 165 -8.33 -13.62 -29.99
CA VAL A 165 -7.59 -12.36 -30.14
C VAL A 165 -7.19 -12.22 -31.61
N SER A 166 -7.59 -11.12 -32.25
CA SER A 166 -7.29 -10.86 -33.66
C SER A 166 -5.77 -10.82 -33.86
N ALA A 167 -5.30 -11.33 -35.00
CA ALA A 167 -3.87 -11.34 -35.32
C ALA A 167 -3.27 -9.92 -35.32
N GLU A 168 -4.09 -8.93 -35.67
CA GLU A 168 -3.76 -7.51 -35.62
C GLU A 168 -3.53 -7.02 -34.18
N ASP A 169 -4.34 -7.47 -33.21
CA ASP A 169 -4.19 -7.11 -31.80
C ASP A 169 -2.95 -7.76 -31.19
N TYR A 170 -2.61 -8.99 -31.59
CA TYR A 170 -1.37 -9.64 -31.16
C TYR A 170 -0.12 -8.90 -31.65
N GLU A 171 -0.14 -8.43 -32.90
CA GLU A 171 0.96 -7.65 -33.45
C GLU A 171 1.04 -6.26 -32.79
N ALA A 172 -0.09 -5.64 -32.45
CA ALA A 172 -0.13 -4.38 -31.70
C ALA A 172 0.50 -4.53 -30.30
N VAL A 173 0.16 -5.60 -29.57
CA VAL A 173 0.75 -5.90 -28.25
C VAL A 173 2.26 -6.15 -28.35
N LYS A 174 2.70 -6.85 -29.40
CA LYS A 174 4.11 -7.14 -29.64
C LYS A 174 4.91 -5.87 -29.96
N MET A 175 4.35 -4.97 -30.76
CA MET A 175 4.98 -3.67 -31.06
C MET A 175 5.04 -2.78 -29.82
N TYR A 176 3.98 -2.78 -28.99
CA TYR A 176 3.98 -2.05 -27.72
C TYR A 176 5.04 -2.58 -26.74
N ALA A 177 5.21 -3.91 -26.65
CA ALA A 177 6.26 -4.52 -25.84
C ALA A 177 7.66 -4.13 -26.32
N ALA A 178 7.88 -4.07 -27.64
CA ALA A 178 9.16 -3.63 -28.21
C ALA A 178 9.46 -2.16 -27.92
N ASP A 179 8.45 -1.28 -27.98
CA ASP A 179 8.63 0.15 -27.67
C ASP A 179 8.88 0.37 -26.17
N LEU A 180 8.19 -0.38 -25.31
CA LEU A 180 8.45 -0.36 -23.87
C LEU A 180 9.88 -0.81 -23.54
N GLN A 181 10.38 -1.83 -24.21
CA GLN A 181 11.76 -2.29 -24.05
C GLN A 181 12.76 -1.22 -24.50
N LYS A 182 12.46 -0.48 -25.57
CA LYS A 182 13.29 0.65 -26.03
C LYS A 182 13.28 1.81 -25.03
N GLN A 183 12.13 2.13 -24.44
CA GLN A 183 12.03 3.14 -23.38
C GLN A 183 12.84 2.75 -22.14
N LEU A 184 12.76 1.48 -21.71
CA LEU A 184 13.60 0.95 -20.61
C LEU A 184 15.09 1.08 -20.90
N MET A 185 15.53 0.77 -22.12
CA MET A 185 16.92 0.94 -22.51
C MET A 185 17.35 2.41 -22.47
N SER A 186 16.51 3.34 -22.97
CA SER A 186 16.78 4.79 -22.91
C SER A 186 16.93 5.27 -21.46
N VAL A 187 15.97 4.96 -20.60
CA VAL A 187 15.99 5.36 -19.19
C VAL A 187 17.18 4.73 -18.45
N SER A 188 17.55 3.49 -18.77
CA SER A 188 18.74 2.87 -18.19
C SER A 188 20.04 3.55 -18.61
N SER A 189 20.09 4.06 -19.85
CA SER A 189 21.21 4.85 -20.36
C SER A 189 21.29 6.19 -19.66
N GLU A 190 20.17 6.91 -19.54
CA GLU A 190 20.07 8.19 -18.84
C GLU A 190 20.46 8.05 -17.35
N LEU A 191 20.02 6.98 -16.68
CA LEU A 191 20.44 6.67 -15.31
C LEU A 191 21.94 6.38 -15.21
N SER A 192 22.52 5.72 -16.21
CA SER A 192 23.95 5.43 -16.26
C SER A 192 24.78 6.71 -16.48
N GLU A 193 24.30 7.63 -17.30
CA GLU A 193 24.90 8.96 -17.51
C GLU A 193 24.82 9.83 -16.25
N LEU A 194 23.66 9.84 -15.58
CA LEU A 194 23.51 10.57 -14.32
C LEU A 194 24.38 9.97 -13.20
N ARG A 195 24.58 8.65 -13.20
CA ARG A 195 25.47 7.98 -12.26
C ARG A 195 26.94 8.31 -12.48
N THR A 196 27.36 8.54 -13.72
CA THR A 196 28.75 8.95 -14.04
C THR A 196 28.98 10.45 -13.83
N ARG A 197 27.92 11.24 -13.65
CA ARG A 197 27.98 12.69 -13.41
C ARG A 197 27.86 13.11 -11.94
N GLY A 198 27.59 12.17 -11.02
CA GLY A 198 27.64 12.40 -9.58
C GLY A 198 29.09 12.55 -9.05
N PRO A 199 29.31 13.18 -7.88
CA PRO A 199 30.65 13.39 -7.35
C PRO A 199 31.32 12.04 -7.04
N GLN A 200 32.51 11.81 -7.59
CA GLN A 200 33.32 10.64 -7.28
C GLN A 200 33.63 10.60 -5.77
N PRO A 201 33.45 9.46 -5.07
CA PRO A 201 33.83 9.34 -3.68
C PRO A 201 35.36 9.46 -3.50
N PRO A 202 35.85 10.06 -2.40
CA PRO A 202 37.29 10.16 -2.11
C PRO A 202 37.92 8.77 -1.91
N PRO A 203 39.25 8.64 -2.11
CA PRO A 203 39.97 7.36 -2.05
C PRO A 203 39.82 6.62 -0.70
N PRO A 204 40.01 5.28 -0.69
CA PRO A 204 39.64 4.41 0.42
C PRO A 204 40.46 4.69 1.68
N GLN A 205 39.77 5.01 2.78
CA GLN A 205 40.32 4.99 4.13
C GLN A 205 40.25 3.57 4.72
N PRO A 206 41.19 3.17 5.60
CA PRO A 206 41.32 1.80 6.11
C PRO A 206 40.12 1.35 6.97
N PRO A 207 39.87 0.03 7.10
CA PRO A 207 38.62 -0.51 7.65
C PRO A 207 38.57 -0.41 9.19
N ALA A 208 37.52 0.22 9.70
CA ALA A 208 37.10 0.11 11.10
C ALA A 208 36.05 -1.01 11.26
N PRO A 209 35.97 -1.66 12.44
CA PRO A 209 35.41 -2.99 12.57
C PRO A 209 33.88 -3.03 12.44
N VAL A 210 33.43 -4.09 11.78
CA VAL A 210 32.04 -4.52 11.64
C VAL A 210 31.46 -4.95 12.98
N ALA A 211 30.31 -4.39 13.35
CA ALA A 211 29.12 -5.13 13.81
C ALA A 211 28.12 -4.16 14.46
N SER A 212 26.93 -4.03 13.87
CA SER A 212 25.69 -4.20 14.60
C SER A 212 24.57 -4.34 13.58
N SER A 213 24.03 -5.56 13.46
CA SER A 213 22.80 -5.84 12.74
C SER A 213 21.72 -4.85 13.20
N ARG A 214 21.24 -4.04 12.25
CA ARG A 214 20.23 -3.00 12.47
C ARG A 214 19.02 -3.41 11.66
N PRO A 215 17.80 -3.41 12.23
CA PRO A 215 16.63 -3.93 11.53
C PRO A 215 16.38 -3.09 10.27
N ASP A 216 16.03 -3.81 9.21
CA ASP A 216 15.62 -3.38 7.88
C ASP A 216 15.49 -1.86 7.63
N ARG A 217 16.52 -1.28 6.99
CA ARG A 217 16.58 0.16 6.62
C ARG A 217 15.93 0.45 5.27
N HIS A 218 15.35 -0.52 4.59
CA HIS A 218 14.85 -0.33 3.22
C HIS A 218 13.53 0.44 3.15
N LYS A 219 12.76 0.49 4.26
CA LYS A 219 11.55 1.33 4.37
C LYS A 219 11.83 2.78 4.74
N THR A 220 12.91 3.05 5.49
CA THR A 220 13.33 4.43 5.82
C THR A 220 14.03 5.14 4.68
N ARG A 221 14.71 4.38 3.79
CA ARG A 221 15.41 4.96 2.64
C ARG A 221 14.45 5.61 1.64
N ALA A 222 13.30 4.97 1.40
CA ALA A 222 12.26 5.49 0.50
C ALA A 222 11.68 6.84 0.95
N PHE A 223 11.61 7.12 2.26
CA PHE A 223 11.16 8.41 2.80
C PHE A 223 12.30 9.45 2.90
N THR A 224 13.56 9.02 3.06
CA THR A 224 14.70 9.95 3.15
C THR A 224 15.13 10.50 1.80
N ASP A 225 14.81 9.80 0.72
CA ASP A 225 15.18 10.18 -0.66
C ASP A 225 14.19 11.19 -1.27
N ILE A 226 13.11 11.54 -0.55
CA ILE A 226 12.19 12.62 -0.93
C ILE A 226 12.85 13.96 -0.57
N PRO A 227 13.15 14.84 -1.54
CA PRO A 227 13.90 16.08 -1.31
C PRO A 227 13.21 17.01 -0.30
N GLU A 228 11.88 17.00 -0.24
CA GLU A 228 11.08 17.74 0.73
C GLU A 228 11.33 17.27 2.18
N VAL A 229 11.55 15.96 2.39
CA VAL A 229 11.80 15.39 3.72
C VAL A 229 13.21 15.74 4.21
N GLU A 230 14.20 15.74 3.31
CA GLU A 230 15.55 16.18 3.63
C GLU A 230 15.59 17.69 3.95
N TYR A 231 14.91 18.50 3.14
CA TYR A 231 14.75 19.94 3.38
C TYR A 231 14.09 20.20 4.74
N LEU A 232 12.97 19.54 5.01
CA LEU A 232 12.23 19.70 6.26
C LEU A 232 13.09 19.30 7.48
N ARG A 233 13.88 18.23 7.37
CA ARG A 233 14.82 17.82 8.43
C ARG A 233 15.84 18.91 8.74
N ASN A 234 16.43 19.52 7.70
CA ASN A 234 17.41 20.60 7.86
C ASN A 234 16.79 21.86 8.47
N VAL A 235 15.56 22.21 8.07
CA VAL A 235 14.82 23.36 8.60
C VAL A 235 14.42 23.13 10.06
N LEU A 236 13.88 21.94 10.38
CA LEU A 236 13.52 21.56 11.76
C LEU A 236 14.73 21.57 12.68
N TYR A 237 15.87 21.05 12.22
CA TYR A 237 17.11 21.08 12.99
C TYR A 237 17.49 22.51 13.38
N LYS A 238 17.55 23.43 12.41
CA LYS A 238 17.86 24.84 12.66
C LYS A 238 16.83 25.53 13.56
N TYR A 239 15.55 25.19 13.41
CA TYR A 239 14.48 25.71 14.27
C TYR A 239 14.67 25.27 15.73
N MET A 240 14.98 23.99 15.97
CA MET A 240 15.26 23.47 17.32
C MET A 240 16.54 24.05 17.93
N LEU A 241 17.52 24.45 17.11
CA LEU A 241 18.71 25.18 17.54
C LEU A 241 18.41 26.66 17.89
N GLY A 242 17.20 27.14 17.64
CA GLY A 242 16.80 28.53 17.92
C GLY A 242 17.22 29.53 16.84
N GLU A 243 17.66 29.09 15.67
CA GLU A 243 18.07 29.99 14.59
C GLU A 243 16.87 30.51 13.82
N LYS A 244 16.68 31.83 13.73
CA LYS A 244 15.63 32.46 12.89
C LYS A 244 14.24 31.81 13.08
N THR A 245 13.85 31.50 14.33
CA THR A 245 12.72 30.62 14.65
C THR A 245 11.41 31.03 13.99
N GLN A 246 11.13 32.34 13.90
CA GLN A 246 9.97 32.90 13.20
C GLN A 246 9.93 32.52 11.71
N THR A 247 11.04 32.71 11.00
CA THR A 247 11.14 32.39 9.57
C THR A 247 11.07 30.88 9.37
N LEU A 248 11.77 30.10 10.18
CA LEU A 248 11.80 28.64 10.04
C LEU A 248 10.45 28.00 10.40
N ALA A 249 9.76 28.48 11.44
CA ALA A 249 8.42 28.03 11.78
C ALA A 249 7.45 28.28 10.60
N ARG A 250 7.53 29.43 9.94
CA ARG A 250 6.69 29.72 8.77
C ARG A 250 6.97 28.76 7.62
N VAL A 251 8.25 28.49 7.35
CA VAL A 251 8.67 27.50 6.34
C VAL A 251 8.16 26.09 6.69
N ILE A 252 8.31 25.66 7.94
CA ILE A 252 7.84 24.34 8.41
C ILE A 252 6.34 24.21 8.19
N CYS A 253 5.56 25.21 8.60
CA CYS A 253 4.11 25.18 8.44
C CYS A 253 3.68 25.16 6.96
N THR A 254 4.38 25.87 6.07
CA THR A 254 4.10 25.85 4.63
C THR A 254 4.44 24.50 4.00
N VAL A 255 5.59 23.91 4.33
CA VAL A 255 6.01 22.59 3.82
C VAL A 255 5.04 21.50 4.28
N LEU A 256 4.55 21.59 5.51
CA LEU A 256 3.57 20.66 6.08
C LEU A 256 2.11 21.01 5.76
N LYS A 257 1.87 22.06 4.97
CA LYS A 257 0.54 22.50 4.52
C LYS A 257 -0.45 22.75 5.67
N PHE A 258 0.00 23.43 6.72
CA PHE A 258 -0.87 23.87 7.80
C PHE A 258 -1.89 24.89 7.26
N THR A 259 -3.06 24.96 7.90
CA THR A 259 -4.05 25.98 7.54
C THR A 259 -3.58 27.37 7.95
N ASP A 260 -4.06 28.42 7.28
CA ASP A 260 -3.70 29.81 7.61
C ASP A 260 -3.99 30.17 9.06
N TYR A 261 -5.06 29.60 9.63
CA TYR A 261 -5.41 29.75 11.04
C TYR A 261 -4.34 29.14 11.96
N GLN A 262 -3.92 27.89 11.69
CA GLN A 262 -2.86 27.23 12.46
C GLN A 262 -1.52 27.96 12.32
N ILE A 263 -1.20 28.45 11.11
CA ILE A 263 0.00 29.25 10.86
C ILE A 263 -0.02 30.50 11.75
N GLN A 264 -1.12 31.26 11.77
CA GLN A 264 -1.24 32.46 12.60
C GLN A 264 -1.07 32.16 14.09
N GLN A 265 -1.73 31.13 14.62
CA GLN A 265 -1.58 30.74 16.02
C GLN A 265 -0.13 30.42 16.41
N ILE A 266 0.60 29.72 15.53
CA ILE A 266 2.01 29.37 15.75
C ILE A 266 2.91 30.61 15.67
N MET A 267 2.67 31.51 14.71
CA MET A 267 3.43 32.76 14.58
C MET A 267 3.21 33.68 15.80
N ASP A 268 2.00 33.75 16.34
CA ASP A 268 1.68 34.52 17.54
C ASP A 268 2.41 33.96 18.77
N HIS A 269 2.46 32.63 18.90
CA HIS A 269 3.19 31.97 19.97
C HIS A 269 4.70 32.20 19.85
N GLU A 270 5.27 32.07 18.66
CA GLU A 270 6.67 32.41 18.41
C GLU A 270 6.96 33.90 18.66
N GLY A 271 6.00 34.79 18.39
CA GLY A 271 6.11 36.23 18.65
C GLY A 271 6.22 36.51 20.14
N LYS A 272 5.33 35.90 20.93
CA LYS A 272 5.34 35.98 22.39
C LYS A 272 6.61 35.39 22.99
N ARG A 273 7.08 34.24 22.48
CA ARG A 273 8.35 33.63 22.91
C ARG A 273 9.53 34.56 22.65
N ALA A 274 9.64 35.12 21.44
CA ALA A 274 10.71 36.06 21.10
C ALA A 274 10.68 37.32 21.97
N ALA A 275 9.48 37.86 22.26
CA ALA A 275 9.32 38.99 23.17
C ALA A 275 9.74 38.65 24.61
N ASN A 276 9.45 37.44 25.09
CA ASN A 276 9.80 37.01 26.45
C ASN A 276 11.32 36.90 26.68
N TRP A 277 12.10 36.58 25.64
CA TRP A 277 13.57 36.56 25.71
C TRP A 277 14.21 37.96 25.69
N LEU A 278 13.50 38.99 25.21
CA LEU A 278 13.98 40.39 25.18
C LEU A 278 13.65 41.17 26.46
N VAL A 279 12.80 40.63 27.33
CA VAL A 279 12.28 41.29 28.54
C VAL A 279 12.98 40.82 29.83
N THR A 280 13.96 39.92 29.74
CA THR A 280 14.78 39.53 30.89
C THR A 280 16.01 40.45 31.02
N PRO A 281 16.19 41.17 32.15
CA PRO A 281 17.38 42.01 32.41
C PRO A 281 18.65 41.19 32.64
#